data_AF-A0A2D7ZPY6-F1
#
_entry.id   AF-A0A2D7ZPY6-F1
#
_cell.length_a   1.000
_cell.length_b   1.000
_cell.length_c   1.000
_cell.angle_alpha   90.00
_cell.angle_beta   90.00
_cell.angle_gamma   90.00
#
_symmetry.space_group_name_H-M   'P 1'
#
loop_
_entity.id
_entity.type
_entity.pdbx_description
1 polymer ?
#
loop_
_entity_poly.entity_id
_entity_poly.type
_entity_poly.pdbx_seq_one_letter_code
_entity_poly.pdbx_strand_id
1 'polypeptide(L)'
;MTDAQQIHPLTSLRFFAAFWVVLFHYWPALATTATPLFVAKGYLGVELFFVLSGFILCHVYRSEVAAGGFNYGNFLWARLARVYPLHLATLIGMGVLAAGAAAAGFAVDPNILSWESLPANLLLVQAWGFAPVAGW
;
A
#
# COMPACT_ATOMS: atom_id res chain seq x y z
N MET A 1 -19.63 -4.93 -18.79
CA MET A 1 -19.07 -3.70 -18.21
C MET A 1 -17.90 -3.33 -19.09
N THR A 2 -18.09 -2.36 -19.97
CA THR A 2 -17.25 -2.12 -21.15
C THR A 2 -15.90 -1.51 -20.78
N ASP A 3 -14.81 -1.99 -21.39
CA ASP A 3 -13.41 -1.53 -21.27
C ASP A 3 -13.18 -0.02 -21.49
N ALA A 4 -14.23 0.74 -21.83
CA ALA A 4 -14.19 2.14 -22.25
C ALA A 4 -13.91 3.17 -21.13
N GLN A 5 -13.75 2.75 -19.87
CA GLN A 5 -13.37 3.65 -18.76
C GLN A 5 -11.96 3.42 -18.21
N GLN A 6 -11.23 2.41 -18.67
CA GLN A 6 -9.83 2.26 -18.29
C GLN A 6 -8.93 3.04 -19.27
N ILE A 7 -8.34 4.13 -18.77
CA ILE A 7 -7.26 4.80 -19.49
C ILE A 7 -6.00 3.94 -19.30
N HIS A 8 -5.85 2.91 -20.16
CA HIS A 8 -4.71 1.97 -20.12
C HIS A 8 -3.34 2.66 -20.01
N PRO A 9 -3.08 3.79 -20.72
CA PRO A 9 -1.81 4.51 -20.58
C PRO A 9 -1.50 4.98 -19.15
N LEU A 10 -2.50 5.42 -18.39
CA LEU A 10 -2.30 5.88 -17.01
C LEU A 10 -1.99 4.72 -16.06
N THR A 11 -2.57 3.55 -16.31
CA THR A 11 -2.29 2.35 -15.52
C THR A 11 -0.85 1.90 -15.73
N SER A 12 -0.37 1.88 -16.97
CA SER A 12 1.03 1.57 -17.28
C SER A 12 1.99 2.60 -16.67
N LEU A 13 1.65 3.89 -16.74
CA LEU A 13 2.50 4.94 -16.16
C LEU A 13 2.61 4.82 -14.64
N ARG A 14 1.52 4.44 -13.95
CA ARG A 14 1.56 4.15 -12.51
C ARG A 14 2.42 2.94 -12.18
N PHE A 15 2.39 1.91 -13.01
CA PHE A 15 3.27 0.75 -12.86
C PHE A 15 4.75 1.17 -12.96
N PHE A 16 5.12 1.96 -13.98
CA PHE A 16 6.49 2.47 -14.11
C PHE A 16 6.91 3.35 -12.92
N ALA A 17 6.01 4.22 -12.45
CA ALA A 17 6.27 5.06 -11.28
C ALA A 17 6.51 4.21 -10.02
N ALA A 18 5.67 3.21 -9.75
CA ALA A 18 5.83 2.30 -8.62
C ALA A 18 7.11 1.45 -8.75
N PHE A 19 7.42 0.95 -9.95
CA PHE A 19 8.63 0.19 -10.21
C PHE A 19 9.89 1.01 -9.95
N TRP A 20 9.88 2.30 -10.29
CA TRP A 20 10.99 3.20 -10.00
C TRP A 20 11.24 3.36 -8.49
N VAL A 21 10.18 3.41 -7.67
CA VAL A 21 10.29 3.46 -6.20
C VAL A 21 10.89 2.17 -5.64
N VAL A 22 10.50 1.01 -6.19
CA VAL A 22 11.07 -0.29 -5.84
C VAL A 22 12.57 -0.31 -6.16
N LEU A 23 12.97 0.14 -7.35
CA LEU A 23 14.39 0.24 -7.70
C LEU A 23 15.14 1.13 -6.70
N PHE A 24 14.62 2.28 -6.33
CA PHE A 24 15.26 3.17 -5.35
C PHE A 24 15.48 2.53 -3.98
N HIS A 25 14.49 1.80 -3.45
CA HIS A 25 14.61 1.16 -2.13
C HIS A 25 15.49 -0.09 -2.14
N TYR A 26 15.47 -0.88 -3.22
CA TYR A 26 16.21 -2.13 -3.30
C TYR A 26 17.61 -2.00 -3.93
N TRP A 27 17.94 -0.87 -4.56
CA TRP A 27 19.28 -0.65 -5.14
C TRP A 27 20.42 -0.79 -4.12
N PRO A 28 20.33 -0.24 -2.89
CA PRO A 28 21.39 -0.40 -1.90
C PRO A 28 21.65 -1.87 -1.52
N ALA A 29 20.62 -2.72 -1.59
CA ALA A 29 20.75 -4.15 -1.28
C ALA A 29 21.52 -4.94 -2.34
N LEU A 30 21.70 -4.38 -3.54
CA LEU A 30 22.42 -5.03 -4.64
C LEU A 30 23.96 -4.94 -4.50
N ALA A 31 24.45 -4.23 -3.46
CA ALA A 31 25.88 -4.04 -3.16
C ALA A 31 26.72 -3.54 -4.35
N THR A 32 26.11 -2.80 -5.28
CA THR A 32 26.79 -2.23 -6.43
C THR A 32 27.56 -0.96 -6.05
N THR A 33 28.73 -0.75 -6.63
CA THR A 33 29.58 0.43 -6.40
C THR A 33 29.03 1.72 -7.00
N ALA A 34 28.05 1.65 -7.90
CA ALA A 34 27.45 2.81 -8.54
C ALA A 34 25.93 2.79 -8.44
N THR A 35 25.36 3.93 -8.05
CA THR A 35 23.92 4.18 -8.14
C THR A 35 23.66 5.11 -9.31
N PRO A 36 22.99 4.66 -10.37
CA PRO A 36 22.64 5.51 -11.48
C PRO A 36 21.83 6.72 -10.99
N LEU A 37 22.07 7.90 -11.56
CA LEU A 37 21.39 9.14 -11.16
C LEU A 37 19.86 9.02 -11.21
N PHE A 38 19.32 8.27 -12.19
CA PHE A 38 17.88 8.03 -12.27
C PHE A 38 17.38 7.23 -11.05
N VAL A 39 18.09 6.20 -10.60
CA VAL A 39 17.71 5.41 -9.42
C VAL A 39 17.79 6.26 -8.17
N ALA A 40 18.86 7.05 -8.01
CA ALA A 40 19.04 7.95 -6.86
C ALA A 40 17.90 8.99 -6.71
N LYS A 41 17.18 9.27 -7.81
CA LYS A 41 16.06 10.21 -7.87
C LYS A 41 14.69 9.51 -7.80
N GLY A 42 14.63 8.25 -7.39
CA GLY A 42 13.37 7.48 -7.35
C GLY A 42 12.32 8.01 -6.37
N TYR A 43 12.66 8.95 -5.48
CA TYR A 43 11.65 9.71 -4.72
C TYR A 43 10.66 10.46 -5.64
N LEU A 44 11.08 10.87 -6.84
CA LEU A 44 10.20 11.47 -7.85
C LEU A 44 9.14 10.49 -8.35
N GLY A 45 9.42 9.18 -8.31
CA GLY A 45 8.45 8.14 -8.64
C GLY A 45 7.24 8.16 -7.70
N VAL A 46 7.46 8.47 -6.42
CA VAL A 46 6.40 8.63 -5.43
C VAL A 46 5.51 9.84 -5.77
N GLU A 47 6.12 10.99 -6.06
CA GLU A 47 5.40 12.20 -6.45
C GLU A 47 4.57 11.99 -7.72
N LEU A 48 5.16 11.38 -8.75
CA LEU A 48 4.47 11.04 -9.99
C LEU A 48 3.28 10.10 -9.75
N PHE A 49 3.47 9.05 -8.95
CA PHE A 49 2.40 8.10 -8.63
C PHE A 49 1.22 8.79 -7.93
N PHE A 50 1.49 9.71 -7.00
CA PHE A 50 0.47 10.47 -6.30
C PHE A 50 -0.29 11.42 -7.22
N VAL A 51 0.41 12.19 -8.07
CA VAL A 51 -0.23 13.11 -9.03
C VAL A 51 -1.14 12.36 -10.00
N LEU A 52 -0.69 11.22 -10.55
CA LEU A 52 -1.50 10.40 -11.46
C LEU A 52 -2.72 9.81 -10.75
N SER A 53 -2.55 9.35 -9.51
CA SER A 53 -3.67 8.82 -8.72
C SER A 53 -4.71 9.89 -8.41
N GLY A 54 -4.28 11.13 -8.12
CA GLY A 54 -5.16 12.28 -7.96
C GLY A 54 -5.89 12.66 -9.25
N PHE A 55 -5.18 12.67 -10.38
CA PHE A 55 -5.78 12.94 -11.69
C PHE A 55 -6.89 11.92 -12.04
N ILE A 56 -6.61 10.62 -11.88
CA ILE A 56 -7.61 9.57 -12.13
C ILE A 56 -8.83 9.76 -11.22
N LEU A 57 -8.59 10.10 -9.96
CA LEU A 57 -9.67 10.32 -9.00
C LEU A 57 -10.58 11.48 -9.44
N CYS A 58 -10.00 12.63 -9.78
CA CYS A 58 -10.77 13.76 -10.29
C CYS A 58 -11.52 13.38 -11.57
N HIS A 59 -10.88 12.65 -12.49
CA HIS A 59 -11.48 12.26 -13.76
C HIS A 59 -12.69 11.31 -13.60
N VAL A 60 -12.59 10.31 -12.73
CA VAL A 60 -13.66 9.32 -12.50
C VAL A 60 -14.85 9.95 -11.79
N TYR A 61 -14.61 10.77 -10.77
CA TYR A 61 -15.69 11.34 -9.96
C TYR A 61 -16.24 12.67 -10.49
N ARG A 62 -15.66 13.25 -11.57
CA ARG A 62 -16.09 14.55 -12.12
C ARG A 62 -17.58 14.61 -12.46
N SER A 63 -18.14 13.52 -13.01
CA SER A 63 -19.54 13.47 -13.46
C SER A 63 -20.51 13.39 -12.30
N GLU A 64 -20.16 12.64 -11.25
CA GLU A 64 -20.97 12.53 -10.03
C GLU A 64 -20.95 13.83 -9.22
N VAL A 65 -19.80 14.49 -9.16
CA VAL A 65 -19.65 15.81 -8.52
C VAL A 65 -20.42 16.87 -9.28
N ALA A 66 -20.32 16.92 -10.61
CA ALA A 66 -21.06 17.87 -11.44
C ALA A 66 -22.58 17.68 -11.37
N ALA A 67 -23.05 16.46 -11.15
CA ALA A 67 -24.47 16.13 -10.98
C ALA A 67 -25.00 16.38 -9.55
N GLY A 68 -24.15 16.83 -8.60
CA GLY A 68 -24.54 17.07 -7.20
C GLY A 68 -24.82 15.81 -6.38
N GLY A 69 -24.55 14.62 -6.93
CA GLY A 69 -24.81 13.33 -6.30
C GLY A 69 -23.61 12.73 -5.55
N PHE A 70 -22.51 13.49 -5.40
CA PHE A 70 -21.29 12.96 -4.80
C PHE A 70 -21.47 12.69 -3.30
N ASN A 71 -21.39 11.42 -2.93
CA ASN A 71 -21.41 10.98 -1.53
C ASN A 71 -19.99 10.64 -1.07
N TYR A 72 -19.40 11.52 -0.26
CA TYR A 72 -18.07 11.35 0.30
C TYR A 72 -17.94 10.08 1.17
N GLY A 73 -19.01 9.69 1.88
CA GLY A 73 -19.04 8.48 2.68
C GLY A 73 -18.94 7.22 1.83
N ASN A 74 -19.71 7.12 0.75
CA ASN A 74 -19.61 5.99 -0.20
C ASN A 74 -18.23 5.92 -0.86
N PHE A 75 -17.65 7.08 -1.18
CA PHE A 75 -16.31 7.16 -1.72
C PHE A 75 -15.24 6.59 -0.76
N LEU A 76 -15.29 6.99 0.51
CA LEU A 76 -14.37 6.48 1.52
C LEU A 76 -14.61 5.00 1.80
N TRP A 77 -15.87 4.59 1.88
CA TRP A 77 -16.27 3.19 2.10
C TRP A 77 -15.77 2.28 0.98
N ALA A 78 -15.91 2.68 -0.30
CA ALA A 78 -15.42 1.92 -1.44
C ALA A 78 -13.89 1.72 -1.39
N ARG A 79 -13.16 2.70 -0.84
CA ARG A 79 -11.71 2.63 -0.67
C ARG A 79 -11.32 1.71 0.48
N LEU A 80 -12.02 1.83 1.62
CA LEU A 80 -11.82 0.95 2.78
C LEU A 80 -12.18 -0.50 2.44
N ALA A 81 -13.31 -0.75 1.79
CA ALA A 81 -13.74 -2.07 1.36
C ALA A 81 -12.78 -2.73 0.36
N ARG A 82 -11.94 -1.94 -0.32
CA ARG A 82 -10.89 -2.47 -1.20
C ARG A 82 -9.61 -2.85 -0.43
N VAL A 83 -9.19 -2.05 0.54
CA VAL A 83 -7.89 -2.25 1.24
C VAL A 83 -8.05 -3.18 2.44
N TYR A 84 -9.13 -3.07 3.18
CA TYR A 84 -9.35 -3.78 4.44
C TYR A 84 -9.40 -5.31 4.31
N PRO A 85 -10.07 -5.90 3.29
CA PRO A 85 -10.09 -7.36 3.16
C PRO A 85 -8.70 -7.95 2.90
N LEU A 86 -7.89 -7.27 2.07
CA LEU A 86 -6.52 -7.68 1.82
C LEU A 86 -5.67 -7.56 3.08
N HIS A 87 -5.82 -6.46 3.83
CA HIS A 87 -5.11 -6.25 5.09
C HIS A 87 -5.44 -7.34 6.13
N LEU A 88 -6.72 -7.68 6.29
CA LEU A 88 -7.14 -8.74 7.19
C LEU A 88 -6.59 -10.10 6.75
N ALA A 89 -6.58 -10.40 5.45
CA ALA A 89 -5.99 -11.62 4.92
C ALA A 89 -4.48 -11.70 5.20
N THR A 90 -3.74 -10.59 5.05
CA THR A 90 -2.30 -10.55 5.38
C THR A 90 -2.04 -10.68 6.87
N LEU A 91 -2.90 -10.10 7.72
CA LEU A 91 -2.78 -10.19 9.18
C LEU A 91 -3.04 -11.61 9.68
N ILE A 92 -4.09 -12.27 9.17
CA ILE A 92 -4.33 -13.69 9.44
C ILE A 92 -3.19 -14.55 8.90
N GLY A 93 -2.72 -14.25 7.68
CA GLY A 93 -1.59 -14.96 7.07
C GLY A 93 -0.32 -14.89 7.92
N MET A 94 0.00 -13.72 8.48
CA MET A 94 1.13 -13.55 9.39
C MET A 94 0.97 -14.39 10.65
N GLY A 95 -0.23 -14.37 11.26
CA GLY A 95 -0.54 -15.21 12.42
C GLY A 95 -0.38 -16.72 12.14
N VAL A 96 -0.87 -17.18 10.99
CA VAL A 96 -0.73 -18.58 10.56
C VAL A 96 0.74 -18.95 10.31
N LEU A 97 1.51 -18.08 9.65
CA LEU A 97 2.93 -18.30 9.40
C LEU A 97 3.73 -18.35 10.70
N ALA A 98 3.48 -17.44 11.63
CA ALA A 98 4.12 -17.41 12.93
C ALA A 98 3.78 -18.66 13.77
N ALA A 99 2.51 -19.08 13.79
CA ALA A 99 2.10 -20.31 14.46
C ALA A 99 2.75 -21.56 13.83
N GLY A 100 2.81 -21.62 12.49
CA GLY A 100 3.47 -22.69 11.75
C GLY A 100 4.98 -22.75 12.02
N ALA A 101 5.65 -21.60 12.08
CA ALA A 101 7.07 -21.51 12.41
C ALA A 101 7.35 -21.97 13.85
N ALA A 102 6.52 -21.56 14.81
CA ALA A 102 6.62 -22.00 16.20
C ALA A 102 6.40 -23.52 16.34
N ALA A 103 5.41 -24.08 15.65
CA ALA A 103 5.14 -25.53 15.63
C ALA A 103 6.29 -26.32 14.98
N ALA A 104 7.00 -25.74 14.02
CA ALA A 104 8.19 -26.32 13.39
C ALA A 104 9.47 -26.13 14.23
N GLY A 105 9.40 -25.48 15.40
CA GLY A 105 10.53 -25.30 16.32
C GLY A 105 11.42 -24.10 16.01
N PHE A 106 11.01 -23.18 15.14
CA PHE A 106 11.72 -21.93 14.92
C PHE A 106 11.46 -20.94 16.07
N ALA A 107 12.49 -20.19 16.45
CA ALA A 107 12.35 -19.10 17.40
C ALA A 107 11.57 -17.95 16.75
N VAL A 108 10.32 -17.75 17.19
CA VAL A 108 9.48 -16.61 16.80
C VAL A 108 9.65 -15.53 17.86
N ASP A 109 10.07 -14.34 17.45
CA ASP A 109 10.18 -13.19 18.35
C ASP A 109 8.79 -12.85 18.93
N PRO A 110 8.61 -12.79 20.27
CA PRO A 110 7.33 -12.45 20.89
C PRO A 110 6.76 -11.11 20.44
N ASN A 111 7.61 -10.18 19.97
CA ASN A 111 7.19 -8.87 19.47
C ASN A 111 6.50 -8.94 18.11
N ILE A 112 6.62 -10.06 17.36
CA ILE A 112 5.94 -10.23 16.07
C ILE A 112 4.43 -10.32 16.28
N LEU A 113 3.96 -11.07 17.29
CA LEU A 113 2.55 -11.25 17.62
C LEU A 113 2.15 -10.47 18.88
N SER A 114 2.57 -9.21 18.96
CA SER A 114 2.26 -8.37 20.12
C SER A 114 0.77 -8.00 20.19
N TRP A 115 0.10 -8.37 21.28
CA TRP A 115 -1.30 -8.02 21.52
C TRP A 115 -1.55 -6.51 21.60
N GLU A 116 -0.55 -5.73 22.02
CA GLU A 116 -0.66 -4.28 22.16
C GLU A 116 -0.72 -3.55 20.81
N SER A 117 -0.09 -4.10 19.76
CA SER A 117 -0.12 -3.50 18.42
C SER A 117 -1.33 -3.94 17.61
N LEU A 118 -2.04 -5.00 18.02
CA LEU A 118 -3.16 -5.57 17.29
C LEU A 118 -4.31 -4.55 17.08
N PRO A 119 -4.75 -3.77 18.09
CA PRO A 119 -5.74 -2.71 17.87
C PRO A 119 -5.27 -1.66 16.86
N ALA A 120 -4.00 -1.26 16.90
CA ALA A 120 -3.44 -0.29 15.96
C ALA A 120 -3.44 -0.83 14.51
N ASN A 121 -3.16 -2.12 14.33
CA ASN A 121 -3.22 -2.78 13.03
C ASN A 121 -4.65 -2.99 12.52
N LEU A 122 -5.60 -3.34 13.41
CA LEU A 122 -7.02 -3.46 13.03
C LEU A 122 -7.63 -2.12 12.61
N LEU A 123 -7.16 -1.03 13.21
CA LEU A 123 -7.61 0.33 12.90
C LEU A 123 -6.80 0.99 11.77
N LEU A 124 -5.80 0.32 11.21
CA LEU A 124 -4.89 0.86 10.18
C LEU A 124 -4.10 2.11 10.63
N VAL A 125 -3.84 2.25 11.94
CA VAL A 125 -3.12 3.38 12.56
C VAL A 125 -1.74 3.02 13.09
N GLN A 126 -1.25 1.81 12.79
CA GLN A 126 0.07 1.33 13.21
C GLN A 126 1.23 2.22 12.74
N ALA A 127 1.07 2.89 11.58
CA ALA A 127 2.08 3.80 11.03
C ALA A 127 2.02 5.22 11.61
N TRP A 128 1.05 5.55 12.47
CA TRP A 128 0.89 6.88 13.07
C TRP A 128 1.68 7.05 14.38
N GLY A 129 2.44 6.02 14.79
CA GLY A 129 3.23 6.02 16.02
C GLY A 129 2.48 5.49 17.26
N PHE A 130 1.26 4.99 17.10
CA PHE A 130 0.50 4.37 18.20
C PHE A 130 0.91 2.93 18.51
N ALA A 131 1.64 2.26 17.61
CA ALA A 131 2.16 0.93 17.85
C ALA A 131 3.50 1.03 18.60
N PRO A 132 3.61 0.51 19.84
CA PRO A 132 4.83 0.58 20.64
C PRO A 132 5.96 -0.29 20.09
N VAL A 133 5.60 -1.34 19.34
CA VAL A 133 6.52 -2.26 18.68
C VAL A 133 6.05 -2.51 17.24
N ALA A 134 7.01 -2.84 16.36
CA ALA A 134 6.75 -3.27 15.00
C ALA A 134 6.21 -4.72 14.98
N GLY A 135 5.08 -4.94 15.63
CA GLY A 135 4.37 -6.23 15.71
C GLY A 135 3.05 -6.19 14.98
N TRP A 136 2.66 -7.34 14.42
CA TRP A 136 1.34 -7.65 13.87
C TRP A 136 1.26 -9.13 13.47
#